data_AF-A0A7W1YP72-F1
#
_entry.id   AF-A0A7W1YP72-F1
#
_cell.length_a   1.000
_cell.length_b   1.000
_cell.length_c   1.000
_cell.angle_alpha   90.00
_cell.angle_beta   90.00
_cell.angle_gamma   90.00
#
_symmetry.space_group_name_H-M   'P 1'
#
loop_
_entity.id
_entity.type
_entity.pdbx_description
1 polymer ?
#
loop_
_entity_poly.entity_id
_entity_poly.type
_entity_poly.pdbx_seq_one_letter_code
_entity_poly.pdbx_strand_id
1 'polypeptide(L)'
;MQRLYTFNGRVWAQRTVAATSNTAVYLQSNQLGSVVGIIDASGTLVDTMRYSPWGEQRNLTMSETTLNYTGQHRDNTALIVGSPVRRISPKASEQRLYNQERMTLDS
;
A
#
# COMPACT_ATOMS: atom_id res chain seq x y z
N MET A 1 -12.56 -4.42 15.27
CA MET A 1 -13.22 -3.49 14.32
C MET A 1 -12.22 -2.45 13.84
N GLN A 2 -12.15 -2.22 12.54
CA GLN A 2 -11.33 -1.16 11.93
C GLN A 2 -12.25 -0.02 11.47
N ARG A 3 -11.87 1.23 11.72
CA ARG A 3 -12.52 2.44 11.23
C ARG A 3 -11.50 3.28 10.46
N LEU A 4 -11.89 3.73 9.27
CA LEU A 4 -11.09 4.59 8.42
C LEU A 4 -11.66 6.02 8.45
N TYR A 5 -10.78 7.00 8.64
CA TYR A 5 -11.14 8.42 8.62
C TYR A 5 -10.67 9.03 7.32
N THR A 6 -11.62 9.51 6.53
CA THR A 6 -11.37 10.04 5.19
C THR A 6 -11.58 11.55 5.13
N PHE A 7 -10.81 12.21 4.27
CA PHE A 7 -10.99 13.60 3.90
C PHE A 7 -10.59 13.76 2.44
N ASN A 8 -11.45 14.43 1.64
CA ASN A 8 -11.30 14.56 0.19
C ASN A 8 -11.08 13.22 -0.53
N GLY A 9 -11.81 12.17 -0.13
CA GLY A 9 -11.74 10.85 -0.76
C GLY A 9 -10.48 10.04 -0.43
N ARG A 10 -9.59 10.55 0.44
CA ARG A 10 -8.37 9.87 0.87
C ARG A 10 -8.43 9.53 2.35
N VAL A 11 -7.85 8.39 2.74
CA VAL A 11 -7.75 7.96 4.14
C VAL A 11 -6.55 8.67 4.79
N TRP A 12 -6.78 9.29 5.95
CA TRP A 12 -5.76 10.01 6.72
C TRP A 12 -5.44 9.35 8.04
N ALA A 13 -6.40 8.63 8.61
CA ALA A 13 -6.20 7.92 9.86
C ALA A 13 -6.99 6.63 9.89
N GLN A 14 -6.52 5.72 10.71
CA GLN A 14 -7.16 4.45 10.99
C GLN A 14 -7.23 4.26 12.50
N ARG A 15 -8.38 3.75 12.96
CA ARG A 15 -8.54 3.26 14.33
C ARG A 15 -8.86 1.77 14.30
N THR A 16 -8.10 1.00 15.06
CA THR A 16 -8.32 -0.43 15.25
C THR A 16 -8.70 -0.67 16.70
N VAL A 17 -9.91 -1.18 16.92
CA VAL A 17 -10.41 -1.58 18.24
C VAL A 17 -10.48 -3.09 18.30
N ALA A 18 -9.76 -3.70 19.24
CA ALA A 18 -9.84 -5.12 19.60
C ALA A 18 -10.42 -5.27 21.01
N ALA A 19 -10.57 -6.51 21.49
CA ALA A 19 -11.13 -6.78 22.82
C ALA A 19 -10.33 -6.12 23.96
N THR A 20 -9.02 -5.92 23.78
CA THR A 20 -8.09 -5.40 24.80
C THR A 20 -7.29 -4.18 24.34
N SER A 21 -7.51 -3.68 23.12
CA SER A 21 -6.74 -2.56 22.57
C SER A 21 -7.58 -1.60 21.74
N ASN A 22 -7.16 -0.33 21.72
CA ASN A 22 -7.75 0.73 20.91
C ASN A 22 -6.63 1.60 20.35
N THR A 23 -6.14 1.22 19.18
CA THR A 23 -4.99 1.85 18.54
C THR A 23 -5.48 2.82 17.46
N ALA A 24 -4.87 4.00 17.42
CA ALA A 24 -5.07 4.96 16.33
C ALA A 24 -3.72 5.26 15.67
N VAL A 25 -3.71 5.27 14.34
CA VAL A 25 -2.54 5.57 13.52
C VAL A 25 -2.91 6.59 12.45
N TYR A 26 -1.94 7.42 12.08
CA TYR A 26 -2.04 8.42 11.02
C TYR A 26 -1.26 7.97 9.80
N LEU A 27 -1.91 7.99 8.65
CA LEU A 27 -1.36 7.48 7.40
C LEU A 27 -0.80 8.65 6.59
N GLN A 28 0.50 8.61 6.35
CA GLN A 28 1.15 9.49 5.40
C GLN A 28 1.04 8.86 4.02
N SER A 29 0.53 9.60 3.05
CA SER A 29 0.39 9.10 1.67
C SER A 29 0.94 10.09 0.67
N ASN A 30 1.41 9.58 -0.46
CA ASN A 30 1.92 10.41 -1.56
C ASN A 30 0.77 10.97 -2.43
N GLN A 31 1.14 11.69 -3.49
CA GLN A 31 0.19 12.29 -4.44
C GLN A 31 -0.73 11.29 -5.14
N LEU A 32 -0.32 10.01 -5.22
CA LEU A 32 -1.12 8.94 -5.83
C LEU A 32 -2.00 8.21 -4.80
N GLY A 33 -1.96 8.62 -3.52
CA GLY A 33 -2.69 7.99 -2.44
C GLY A 33 -2.00 6.75 -1.84
N SER A 34 -0.80 6.39 -2.29
CA SER A 34 -0.05 5.27 -1.70
C SER A 34 0.41 5.62 -0.30
N VAL A 35 0.18 4.75 0.69
CA VAL A 35 0.62 4.93 2.08
C VAL A 35 2.14 4.75 2.16
N VAL A 36 2.88 5.80 2.51
CA VAL A 36 4.36 5.81 2.58
C VAL A 36 4.90 5.85 4.01
N GLY A 37 4.06 6.10 5.00
CA GLY A 37 4.46 6.10 6.40
C GLY A 37 3.29 6.04 7.36
N ILE A 38 3.56 5.57 8.58
CA ILE A 38 2.57 5.43 9.65
C ILE A 38 3.13 6.10 10.91
N ILE A 39 2.32 6.99 11.48
CA ILE A 39 2.63 7.69 12.71
C ILE A 39 1.65 7.21 13.78
N ASP A 40 2.15 6.84 14.95
CA ASP A 40 1.28 6.43 16.07
C ASP A 40 0.62 7.64 16.77
N ALA A 41 -0.23 7.35 17.76
CA ALA A 41 -0.91 8.38 18.53
C ALA A 41 0.03 9.31 19.32
N SER A 42 1.28 8.92 19.54
CA SER A 42 2.31 9.74 20.22
C SER A 42 3.05 10.67 19.26
N GLY A 43 2.84 10.56 17.95
CA GLY A 43 3.58 11.31 16.94
C GLY A 43 4.88 10.63 16.49
N THR A 44 5.10 9.38 16.88
CA THR A 44 6.29 8.61 16.49
C THR A 44 6.07 7.92 15.14
N LEU A 45 7.05 8.01 14.25
CA LEU A 45 7.05 7.26 12.99
C LEU A 45 7.33 5.78 13.28
N VAL A 46 6.30 4.94 13.18
CA VAL A 46 6.37 3.51 13.52
C VAL A 46 6.63 2.63 12.31
N ASP A 47 6.33 3.12 11.11
CA ASP A 47 6.56 2.37 9.88
C ASP A 47 6.78 3.26 8.66
N THR A 48 7.51 2.75 7.66
CA THR A 48 7.73 3.42 6.37
C THR A 48 7.61 2.45 5.21
N MET A 49 6.94 2.90 4.15
CA MET A 49 6.76 2.12 2.94
C MET A 49 7.37 2.79 1.73
N ARG A 50 8.07 1.99 0.93
CA ARG A 50 8.58 2.40 -0.38
C ARG A 50 8.02 1.45 -1.42
N TYR A 51 7.53 2.03 -2.51
CA TYR A 51 7.03 1.29 -3.65
C TYR A 51 7.96 1.48 -4.84
N SER A 52 8.18 0.43 -5.64
CA SER A 52 8.70 0.58 -6.99
C SER A 52 7.71 1.37 -7.84
N PRO A 53 8.13 1.93 -8.98
CA PRO A 53 7.22 2.59 -9.93
C PRO A 53 6.04 1.71 -10.36
N TRP A 54 6.17 0.38 -10.24
CA TRP A 54 5.16 -0.61 -10.62
C TRP A 54 4.40 -1.19 -9.41
N GLY A 55 4.59 -0.62 -8.23
CA GLY A 55 3.86 -1.00 -7.02
C GLY A 55 4.48 -2.14 -6.22
N GLU A 56 5.70 -2.57 -6.53
CA GLU A 56 6.40 -3.55 -5.69
C GLU A 56 6.80 -2.91 -4.35
N GLN A 57 6.43 -3.57 -3.26
CA GLN A 57 6.76 -3.14 -1.91
C GLN A 57 8.21 -3.47 -1.58
N ARG A 58 9.03 -2.46 -1.22
CA ARG A 58 10.44 -2.67 -0.86
C ARG A 58 10.70 -2.89 0.63
N ASN A 59 9.76 -2.53 1.50
CA ASN A 59 9.81 -2.80 2.95
C ASN A 59 8.65 -3.73 3.33
N LEU A 60 8.89 -4.93 3.84
CA LEU A 60 7.84 -5.98 3.88
C LEU A 60 6.81 -5.87 5.01
N THR A 61 7.04 -5.04 6.02
CA THR A 61 6.18 -4.99 7.21
C THR A 61 5.28 -3.77 7.14
N MET A 62 3.96 -3.98 7.20
CA MET A 62 2.96 -2.99 7.61
C MET A 62 1.84 -3.74 8.31
N SER A 63 2.02 -3.95 9.62
CA SER A 63 1.05 -4.66 10.46
C SER A 63 -0.19 -3.83 10.74
N GLU A 64 -0.04 -2.50 10.73
CA GLU A 64 -1.08 -1.58 11.19
C GLU A 64 -2.16 -1.29 10.14
N THR A 65 -1.89 -1.47 8.84
CA THR A 65 -2.88 -1.18 7.80
C THR A 65 -2.78 -2.12 6.60
N THR A 66 -3.93 -2.40 5.98
CA THR A 66 -4.02 -3.15 4.71
C THR A 66 -4.03 -2.22 3.50
N LEU A 67 -4.15 -0.90 3.70
CA LEU A 67 -4.09 0.12 2.66
C LEU A 67 -2.64 0.27 2.16
N ASN A 68 -2.46 0.23 0.84
CA ASN A 68 -1.15 0.15 0.23
C ASN A 68 -1.04 1.05 -1.01
N TYR A 69 -0.37 0.57 -2.07
CA TYR A 69 -0.17 1.27 -3.33
C TYR A 69 -1.49 1.82 -3.89
N THR A 70 -1.47 3.10 -4.27
CA THR A 70 -2.63 3.88 -4.74
C THR A 70 -3.86 3.84 -3.82
N GLY A 71 -3.67 3.59 -2.53
CA GLY A 71 -4.74 3.50 -1.55
C GLY A 71 -5.56 2.21 -1.66
N GLN A 72 -5.10 1.23 -2.42
CA GLN A 72 -5.77 -0.05 -2.60
C GLN A 72 -5.51 -0.99 -1.43
N HIS A 73 -6.48 -1.85 -1.12
CA HIS A 73 -6.28 -2.91 -0.14
C HIS A 73 -5.41 -4.00 -0.75
N ARG A 74 -4.39 -4.42 0.00
CA ARG A 74 -3.56 -5.58 -0.34
C ARG A 74 -4.16 -6.83 0.27
N ASP A 75 -4.17 -7.91 -0.50
CA ASP A 75 -4.40 -9.27 0.01
C ASP A 75 -3.06 -10.02 0.17
N ASN A 76 -3.02 -11.04 1.02
CA ASN A 76 -1.83 -11.83 1.36
C ASN A 76 -1.18 -12.56 0.16
N THR A 77 -1.79 -12.47 -1.02
CA THR A 77 -1.32 -13.03 -2.30
C THR A 77 -0.33 -12.13 -3.06
N ALA A 78 0.09 -11.00 -2.49
CA ALA A 78 0.89 -9.96 -3.16
C ALA A 78 0.18 -9.28 -4.36
N LEU A 79 -1.15 -9.42 -4.42
CA LEU A 79 -2.01 -8.78 -5.39
C LEU A 79 -2.56 -7.48 -4.81
N ILE A 80 -2.61 -6.44 -5.64
CA ILE A 80 -3.22 -5.16 -5.29
C ILE A 80 -4.68 -5.20 -5.78
N VAL A 81 -5.63 -4.95 -4.89
CA VAL A 81 -7.08 -5.02 -5.19
C VAL A 81 -7.65 -3.61 -5.38
N GLY A 82 -7.95 -3.25 -6.63
CA GLY A 82 -8.60 -2.00 -7.00
C GLY A 82 -9.84 -2.23 -7.85
N SER A 83 -11.04 -1.97 -7.28
CA SER A 83 -12.37 -2.19 -7.88
C SER A 83 -12.64 -3.66 -8.32
N PRO A 84 -13.90 -4.13 -8.39
CA PRO A 84 -14.20 -5.56 -8.60
C PRO A 84 -13.66 -6.18 -9.90
N VAL A 85 -13.07 -5.39 -10.81
CA VAL A 85 -12.70 -5.80 -12.17
C VAL A 85 -11.18 -5.84 -12.44
N ARG A 86 -10.30 -5.29 -11.60
CA ARG A 86 -8.85 -5.27 -11.90
C ARG A 86 -7.99 -5.78 -10.73
N ARG A 87 -7.45 -6.99 -10.92
CA ARG A 87 -6.35 -7.56 -10.14
C ARG A 87 -5.05 -7.24 -10.87
N ILE A 88 -4.16 -6.47 -10.26
CA ILE A 88 -2.83 -6.17 -10.83
C ILE A 88 -1.78 -6.96 -10.04
N SER A 89 -0.93 -7.70 -10.77
CA SER A 89 0.22 -8.43 -10.24
C SER A 89 1.51 -7.64 -10.54
N PRO A 90 2.10 -6.93 -9.55
CA PRO A 90 3.28 -6.08 -9.78
C PRO A 90 4.48 -6.82 -10.39
N LYS A 91 4.75 -8.05 -9.90
CA LYS A 91 5.87 -8.88 -10.38
C LYS A 91 5.70 -9.35 -11.83
N ALA A 92 4.46 -9.59 -12.27
CA ALA A 92 4.19 -10.04 -13.63
C ALA A 92 4.36 -8.93 -14.67
N SER A 93 4.07 -7.68 -14.31
CA SER A 93 4.32 -6.52 -15.17
C SER A 93 5.81 -6.22 -15.35
N GLU A 94 6.61 -6.30 -14.29
CA GLU A 94 8.07 -6.07 -14.36
C GLU A 94 8.78 -7.11 -15.24
N GLN A 95 8.42 -8.39 -15.10
CA GLN A 95 8.97 -9.47 -15.95
C GLN A 95 8.63 -9.30 -17.43
N ARG A 96 7.41 -8.83 -17.74
CA ARG A 96 6.98 -8.60 -19.13
C ARG A 96 7.74 -7.43 -19.78
N LEU A 97 7.92 -6.33 -19.06
CA LEU A 97 8.71 -5.18 -19.54
C LEU A 97 10.17 -5.55 -19.75
N TYR A 98 10.78 -6.25 -18.79
CA TYR A 98 12.15 -6.75 -18.92
C TYR A 98 12.33 -7.66 -20.15
N ASN A 99 11.41 -8.60 -20.37
CA ASN A 99 11.47 -9.49 -21.54
C ASN A 99 11.24 -8.75 -22.86
N GLN A 100 10.45 -7.67 -22.84
CA GLN A 100 10.16 -6.85 -24.02
C GLN A 100 11.35 -5.96 -24.41
N GLU A 101 12.05 -5.38 -23.43
CA GLU A 101 13.26 -4.58 -23.66
C GLU A 101 14.44 -5.44 -24.15
N ARG A 102 14.54 -6.71 -23.75
CA ARG A 102 15.55 -7.62 -24.31
C ARG A 102 15.26 -8.04 -25.76
N MET A 103 13.98 -8.14 -26.14
CA MET A 103 13.62 -8.47 -27.54
C MET A 103 13.91 -7.34 -28.53
N THR A 104 14.01 -6.08 -28.07
CA THR A 104 14.31 -4.93 -28.93
C THR A 104 15.81 -4.62 -29.08
N LEU A 105 16.68 -5.31 -28.33
CA LEU A 105 18.14 -5.15 -28.45
C LEU A 105 18.80 -6.20 -29.38
N ASP A 106 18.07 -7.27 -29.72
CA ASP A 106 18.53 -8.36 -30.59
C ASP A 106 17.89 -8.31 -32.00
N SER A 107 17.34 -7.17 -32.41
CA SER A 107 16.76 -6.94 -33.76
C SER A 107 17.59 -5.98 -34.61
#